data_AF-A0A922ZT46-F1
#
_entry.id   AF-A0A922ZT46-F1
#
_cell.length_a   1.000
_cell.length_b   1.000
_cell.length_c   1.000
_cell.angle_alpha   90.00
_cell.angle_beta   90.00
_cell.angle_gamma   90.00
#
_symmetry.space_group_name_H-M   'P 1'
#
loop_
_entity.id
_entity.type
_entity.pdbx_description
1 polymer ?
#
loop_
_entity_poly.entity_id
_entity_poly.type
_entity_poly.pdbx_seq_one_letter_code
_entity_poly.pdbx_strand_id
1 'polypeptide(L)'
;MEGKNDQPSNVINFVIIGLIILSTYLLYSLTLAFYKSHQIDIYIQDFEKENERIAEENKKLIEEFDYVTSDAYIDKILKQNKGLINPGEDVVVIASTPLLGEETDIDAYQLSNRNLENVSNVNKWRMFIFEDNPLR
;
A
#
# COMPACT_ATOMS: atom_id res chain seq x y z
N MET A 1 81.58 8.64 -34.66
CA MET A 1 81.90 9.07 -33.29
C MET A 1 81.30 10.45 -33.14
N GLU A 2 80.33 10.73 -32.31
CA GLU A 2 79.82 10.03 -31.13
C GLU A 2 78.42 10.61 -30.83
N GLY A 3 77.47 9.74 -30.49
CA GLY A 3 76.43 9.98 -29.47
C GLY A 3 75.59 11.25 -29.51
N LYS A 4 74.52 11.27 -30.33
CA LYS A 4 73.36 12.13 -30.08
C LYS A 4 72.66 11.64 -28.80
N ASN A 5 72.84 12.36 -27.71
CA ASN A 5 72.26 12.03 -26.40
C ASN A 5 70.78 12.49 -26.37
N ASP A 6 69.90 11.70 -26.98
CA ASP A 6 68.45 11.95 -27.02
C ASP A 6 67.83 11.61 -25.65
N GLN A 7 67.89 12.56 -24.72
CA GLN A 7 67.20 12.49 -23.42
C GLN A 7 65.91 13.34 -23.41
N PRO A 8 64.76 12.82 -23.89
CA PRO A 8 63.45 13.30 -23.48
C PRO A 8 62.65 12.29 -22.62
N SER A 9 63.25 11.18 -22.17
CA SER A 9 62.51 10.10 -21.50
C SER A 9 61.96 10.47 -20.12
N ASN A 10 62.71 11.18 -19.30
CA ASN A 10 62.31 11.43 -17.91
C ASN A 10 61.12 12.39 -17.81
N VAL A 11 61.11 13.47 -18.59
CA VAL A 11 60.02 14.47 -18.59
C VAL A 11 58.72 13.85 -19.11
N ILE A 12 58.79 13.08 -20.20
CA ILE A 12 57.63 12.38 -20.76
C ILE A 12 57.08 11.37 -19.75
N ASN A 13 57.95 10.63 -19.05
CA ASN A 13 57.54 9.71 -18.00
C ASN A 13 56.82 10.42 -16.85
N PHE A 14 57.30 11.58 -16.39
CA PHE A 14 56.62 12.37 -15.36
C PHE A 14 55.26 12.88 -15.81
N VAL A 15 55.14 13.33 -17.06
CA VAL A 15 53.86 13.76 -17.63
C VAL A 15 52.88 12.60 -17.69
N ILE A 16 53.32 11.42 -18.14
CA ILE A 16 52.48 10.21 -18.19
C ILE A 16 52.00 9.82 -16.79
N ILE A 17 52.90 9.81 -15.79
CA ILE A 17 52.54 9.50 -14.40
C ILE A 17 51.52 10.51 -13.86
N GLY A 18 51.72 11.81 -14.12
CA GLY A 18 50.76 12.85 -13.73
C GLY A 18 49.38 12.64 -14.37
N LEU A 19 49.36 12.23 -15.64
CA LEU A 19 48.12 11.97 -16.39
C LEU A 19 47.38 10.74 -15.88
N ILE A 20 48.11 9.69 -15.47
CA ILE A 20 47.54 8.51 -14.81
C ILE A 20 46.94 8.90 -13.47
N ILE A 21 47.66 9.64 -12.62
CA ILE A 21 47.16 10.08 -11.31
C ILE A 21 45.89 10.92 -11.47
N LEU A 22 45.90 11.87 -12.41
CA LEU A 22 44.72 12.69 -12.70
C LEU A 22 43.54 11.84 -13.18
N SER A 23 43.79 10.90 -14.09
CA SER A 23 42.75 10.00 -14.60
C SER A 23 42.16 9.12 -13.50
N THR A 24 43.00 8.55 -12.64
CA THR A 24 42.55 7.76 -11.47
C THR A 24 41.74 8.62 -10.50
N TYR A 25 42.16 9.85 -10.24
CA TYR A 25 41.41 10.78 -9.38
C TYR A 25 40.03 11.10 -9.95
N LEU A 26 39.95 11.37 -11.26
CA LEU A 26 38.68 11.64 -11.93
C LEU A 26 37.75 10.42 -11.91
N LEU A 27 38.27 9.22 -12.18
CA LEU A 27 37.51 7.98 -12.08
C LEU A 27 36.98 7.73 -10.68
N TYR A 28 37.81 7.97 -9.65
CA TYR A 28 37.39 7.86 -8.26
C TYR A 28 36.29 8.86 -7.91
N SER A 29 36.45 10.13 -8.31
CA SER A 29 35.47 11.19 -8.09
C SER A 29 34.14 10.87 -8.78
N LEU A 30 34.18 10.40 -10.02
CA LEU A 30 33.00 10.01 -10.79
C LEU A 30 32.26 8.85 -10.14
N THR A 31 32.99 7.81 -9.71
CA THR A 31 32.40 6.66 -9.01
C THR A 31 31.70 7.10 -7.72
N LEU A 32 32.34 7.98 -6.95
CA LEU A 32 31.74 8.51 -5.71
C LEU A 32 30.50 9.37 -5.99
N ALA A 33 30.54 10.19 -7.04
CA ALA A 33 29.40 11.02 -7.44
C ALA A 33 28.22 10.16 -7.89
N PHE A 34 28.47 9.11 -8.67
CA PHE A 34 27.44 8.18 -9.12
C PHE A 34 26.78 7.46 -7.93
N TYR A 35 27.57 6.98 -6.97
CA TYR A 35 27.05 6.33 -5.77
C TYR A 35 26.18 7.27 -4.92
N LYS A 36 26.63 8.52 -4.74
CA LYS A 36 25.86 9.54 -4.01
C LYS A 36 24.56 9.90 -4.74
N SER A 37 24.59 10.02 -6.07
CA SER A 37 23.41 10.32 -6.87
C SER A 37 22.32 9.28 -6.65
N HIS A 38 22.67 8.00 -6.73
CA HIS A 38 21.68 6.93 -6.54
C HIS A 38 21.07 6.95 -5.13
N GLN A 39 21.87 7.25 -4.10
CA GLN A 39 21.32 7.38 -2.74
C GLN A 39 20.35 8.56 -2.64
N ILE A 40 20.68 9.69 -3.25
CA ILE A 40 19.82 10.88 -3.27
C ILE A 40 18.49 10.57 -3.96
N ASP A 41 18.52 9.86 -5.09
CA ASP A 41 17.31 9.48 -5.83
C ASP A 41 16.39 8.58 -5.00
N ILE A 42 16.95 7.64 -4.22
CA ILE A 42 16.18 6.81 -3.28
C ILE A 42 15.52 7.68 -2.21
N TYR A 43 16.27 8.61 -1.60
CA TYR A 43 15.71 9.49 -0.58
C TYR A 43 14.59 10.37 -1.15
N ILE A 44 14.75 10.87 -2.38
CA ILE A 44 13.69 11.65 -3.04
C ILE A 44 12.43 10.80 -3.20
N GLN A 45 12.54 9.57 -3.69
CA GLN A 45 11.39 8.67 -3.83
C GLN A 45 10.73 8.35 -2.49
N ASP A 46 11.51 8.11 -1.44
CA ASP A 46 10.98 7.85 -0.10
C ASP A 46 10.24 9.08 0.45
N PHE A 47 10.77 10.29 0.25
CA PHE A 47 10.11 11.53 0.66
C PHE A 47 8.84 11.83 -0.14
N GLU A 48 8.83 11.56 -1.45
CA GLU A 48 7.64 11.71 -2.29
C GLU A 48 6.53 10.76 -1.83
N LYS A 49 6.87 9.50 -1.60
CA LYS A 49 5.91 8.50 -1.11
C LYS A 49 5.35 8.86 0.27
N GLU A 50 6.19 9.38 1.15
CA GLU A 50 5.76 9.80 2.49
C GLU A 50 4.83 11.03 2.42
N ASN A 51 5.12 11.98 1.52
CA ASN A 51 4.23 13.11 1.28
C ASN A 51 2.87 12.68 0.72
N GLU A 52 2.85 11.74 -0.22
CA GLU A 52 1.59 11.18 -0.75
C GLU A 52 0.78 10.50 0.36
N ARG A 53 1.41 9.67 1.20
CA ARG A 53 0.76 9.02 2.35
C ARG A 53 0.14 10.05 3.30
N ILE A 54 0.89 11.09 3.66
CA ILE A 54 0.41 12.15 4.54
C ILE A 54 -0.75 12.93 3.89
N ALA A 55 -0.69 13.17 2.59
CA ALA A 55 -1.77 13.84 1.87
C ALA A 55 -3.06 13.01 1.85
N GLU A 56 -2.97 11.71 1.62
CA GLU A 56 -4.11 10.78 1.70
C GLU A 56 -4.69 10.72 3.12
N GLU A 57 -3.85 10.64 4.15
CA GLU A 57 -4.29 10.65 5.54
C GLU A 57 -5.00 11.94 5.91
N ASN A 58 -4.45 13.09 5.50
CA ASN A 58 -5.11 14.39 5.72
C ASN A 58 -6.46 14.45 5.03
N LYS A 59 -6.58 13.98 3.78
CA LYS A 59 -7.85 13.95 3.07
C LYS A 59 -8.88 13.11 3.81
N LYS A 60 -8.50 11.90 4.24
CA LYS A 60 -9.38 11.00 5.00
C LYS A 60 -9.82 11.63 6.33
N LEU A 61 -8.89 12.23 7.06
CA LEU A 61 -9.19 12.90 8.33
C LEU A 61 -10.16 14.08 8.14
N ILE A 62 -10.03 14.83 7.05
CA ILE A 62 -10.95 15.92 6.72
C ILE A 62 -12.35 15.37 6.41
N GLU A 63 -12.46 14.30 5.63
CA GLU A 63 -13.73 13.64 5.34
C GLU A 63 -14.41 13.09 6.61
N GLU A 64 -13.64 12.46 7.49
CA GLU A 64 -14.14 11.97 8.79
C GLU A 64 -14.57 13.12 9.69
N PHE A 65 -13.79 14.22 9.74
CA PHE A 65 -14.13 15.41 10.50
C PHE A 65 -15.42 16.06 10.00
N ASP A 66 -15.59 16.18 8.69
CA ASP A 66 -16.81 16.72 8.07
C ASP A 66 -18.03 15.85 8.40
N TYR A 67 -17.87 14.51 8.33
CA TYR A 67 -18.93 13.58 8.70
C TYR A 67 -19.33 13.71 10.18
N VAL A 68 -18.37 13.74 11.10
CA VAL A 68 -18.65 13.86 12.55
C VAL A 68 -19.27 15.21 12.91
N THR A 69 -18.92 16.27 12.17
CA THR A 69 -19.47 17.61 12.38
C THR A 69 -20.83 17.79 11.71
N SER A 70 -21.21 16.92 10.77
CA SER A 70 -22.48 17.00 10.07
C SER A 70 -23.68 16.84 11.00
N ASP A 71 -24.77 17.56 10.69
CA ASP A 71 -26.04 17.47 11.41
C ASP A 71 -26.62 16.05 11.43
N ALA A 72 -26.34 15.26 10.39
CA ALA A 72 -26.76 13.86 10.29
C ALA A 72 -26.09 12.97 11.34
N TYR A 73 -24.80 13.19 11.62
CA TYR A 73 -24.10 12.47 12.69
C TYR A 73 -24.59 12.90 14.07
N ILE A 74 -24.81 14.21 14.26
CA ILE A 74 -25.37 14.76 15.51
C ILE A 74 -26.77 14.17 15.77
N ASP A 75 -27.65 14.12 14.78
CA ASP A 75 -28.99 13.52 14.89
C ASP A 75 -28.91 12.03 15.22
N LYS A 76 -28.03 11.28 14.53
CA LYS A 76 -27.79 9.85 14.83
C LYS A 76 -27.37 9.63 16.29
N ILE A 77 -26.43 10.42 16.79
CA ILE A 77 -25.93 10.31 18.16
C ILE A 77 -27.00 10.74 19.18
N LEU A 78 -27.80 11.77 18.89
CA LEU A 78 -28.91 12.18 19.74
C LEU A 78 -30.00 11.11 19.82
N LYS A 79 -30.38 10.51 18.68
CA LYS A 79 -31.34 9.40 18.61
C LYS A 79 -30.84 8.18 19.39
N GLN A 80 -29.57 7.81 19.25
CA GLN A 80 -28.97 6.69 19.97
C GLN A 80 -28.84 6.91 21.49
N ASN A 81 -28.38 8.10 21.91
CA ASN A 81 -28.07 8.34 23.32
C ASN A 81 -29.26 8.79 24.16
N LYS A 82 -30.22 9.50 23.56
CA LYS A 82 -31.38 10.05 24.28
C LYS A 82 -32.68 9.30 24.01
N GLY A 83 -32.69 8.30 23.12
CA GLY A 83 -33.91 7.64 22.68
C GLY A 83 -34.94 8.61 22.09
N LEU A 84 -34.48 9.78 21.64
CA LEU A 84 -35.32 10.84 21.12
C LEU A 84 -35.77 10.47 19.71
N ILE A 85 -37.06 10.18 19.55
CA ILE A 85 -37.73 10.01 18.26
C ILE A 85 -38.30 11.38 17.88
N ASN A 86 -38.05 11.84 16.67
CA ASN A 86 -38.61 13.11 16.20
C ASN A 86 -40.13 12.96 15.99
N PRO A 87 -40.95 14.01 16.28
CA PRO A 87 -42.39 13.93 16.09
C PRO A 87 -42.72 13.72 14.60
N GLY A 88 -43.27 12.54 14.27
CA GLY A 88 -43.60 12.13 12.89
C GLY A 88 -42.79 10.95 12.33
N GLU A 89 -41.90 10.35 13.11
CA GLU A 89 -41.08 9.19 12.71
C GLU A 89 -41.66 7.89 13.33
N ASP A 90 -42.06 6.91 12.50
CA ASP A 90 -42.62 5.63 12.97
C ASP A 90 -41.51 4.63 13.32
N VAL A 91 -41.51 4.17 14.58
CA VAL A 91 -40.56 3.15 15.05
C VAL A 91 -41.08 1.76 14.72
N VAL A 92 -40.48 1.12 13.72
CA VAL A 92 -40.76 -0.28 13.39
C VAL A 92 -39.92 -1.19 14.30
N VAL A 93 -40.56 -1.76 15.32
CA VAL A 93 -39.97 -2.84 16.12
C VAL A 93 -40.19 -4.14 15.36
N ILE A 94 -39.13 -4.69 14.76
CA ILE A 94 -39.17 -6.04 14.18
C ILE A 94 -39.15 -7.02 15.36
N ALA A 95 -40.34 -7.40 15.83
CA ALA A 95 -40.46 -8.53 16.73
C ALA A 95 -40.05 -9.79 15.96
N SER A 96 -38.94 -10.41 16.36
CA SER A 96 -38.56 -11.76 15.95
C SER A 96 -39.55 -12.77 16.53
N THR A 97 -40.81 -12.66 16.14
CA THR A 97 -41.80 -13.70 16.33
C THR A 97 -41.39 -14.80 15.36
N PRO A 98 -41.04 -16.01 15.83
CA PRO A 98 -40.81 -17.13 14.93
C PRO A 98 -42.19 -17.51 14.37
N LEU A 99 -42.54 -16.91 13.23
CA LEU A 99 -43.66 -17.37 12.43
C LEU A 99 -43.26 -18.72 11.85
N LEU A 100 -43.81 -19.77 12.45
CA LEU A 100 -43.90 -21.10 11.87
C LEU A 100 -44.57 -20.98 10.49
N GLY A 101 -43.82 -21.29 9.45
CA GLY A 101 -44.38 -21.60 8.13
C GLY A 101 -43.89 -20.71 7.01
N GLU A 102 -42.64 -20.89 6.60
CA GLU A 102 -42.26 -20.90 5.18
C GLU A 102 -41.16 -21.97 5.03
N GLU A 103 -41.59 -23.18 4.65
CA GLU A 103 -40.70 -24.20 4.12
C GLU A 103 -40.19 -23.70 2.76
N THR A 104 -38.95 -23.28 2.70
CA THR A 104 -38.07 -23.42 1.52
C THR A 104 -36.65 -22.98 1.93
N ASP A 105 -35.64 -23.68 1.40
CA ASP A 105 -34.20 -23.39 1.47
C ASP A 105 -33.32 -23.87 2.64
N ILE A 106 -33.84 -24.50 3.70
CA ILE A 106 -32.95 -25.04 4.77
C ILE A 106 -32.23 -26.34 4.34
N ASP A 107 -32.80 -27.12 3.42
CA ASP A 107 -32.26 -28.43 3.03
C ASP A 107 -31.00 -28.35 2.14
N ALA A 108 -30.86 -27.33 1.30
CA ALA A 108 -29.70 -27.18 0.41
C ALA A 108 -28.42 -26.82 1.20
N TYR A 109 -28.54 -25.97 2.22
CA TYR A 109 -27.43 -25.59 3.08
C TYR A 109 -26.95 -26.74 3.98
N GLN A 110 -27.89 -27.52 4.55
CA GLN A 110 -27.53 -28.63 5.43
C GLN A 110 -26.95 -29.84 4.69
N LEU A 111 -27.30 -30.05 3.41
CA LEU A 111 -26.72 -31.11 2.59
C LEU A 111 -25.29 -30.77 2.13
N SER A 112 -25.00 -29.49 1.85
CA SER A 112 -23.64 -29.06 1.47
C SER A 112 -22.65 -29.14 2.64
N ASN A 113 -23.09 -28.77 3.86
CA ASN A 113 -22.21 -28.74 5.03
C ASN A 113 -21.70 -30.13 5.44
N ARG A 114 -22.51 -31.19 5.28
CA ARG A 114 -22.07 -32.56 5.61
C ARG A 114 -20.96 -33.08 4.69
N ASN A 115 -20.88 -32.59 3.45
CA ASN A 115 -19.81 -32.96 2.51
C ASN A 115 -18.55 -32.11 2.69
N LEU A 116 -18.67 -30.89 3.22
CA LEU A 116 -17.54 -29.97 3.40
C LEU A 116 -16.68 -30.29 4.62
N GLU A 117 -17.19 -30.95 5.66
CA GLU A 117 -16.40 -31.27 6.85
C GLU A 117 -15.20 -32.20 6.57
N ASN A 118 -15.33 -33.12 5.60
CA ASN A 118 -14.29 -34.07 5.22
C ASN A 118 -13.35 -33.58 4.10
N VAL A 119 -13.52 -32.35 3.62
CA VAL A 119 -12.69 -31.78 2.55
C VAL A 119 -11.56 -30.95 3.15
N SER A 120 -10.34 -31.11 2.64
CA SER A 120 -9.19 -30.32 3.12
C SER A 120 -9.43 -28.83 2.88
N ASN A 121 -8.90 -27.99 3.78
CA ASN A 121 -9.09 -26.54 3.73
C ASN A 121 -8.67 -25.93 2.37
N VAL A 122 -7.65 -26.49 1.73
CA VAL A 122 -7.18 -26.02 0.41
C VAL A 122 -8.25 -26.20 -0.67
N ASN A 123 -8.96 -27.32 -0.65
CA ASN A 123 -10.01 -27.59 -1.63
C ASN A 123 -11.26 -26.75 -1.37
N LYS A 124 -11.56 -26.42 -0.12
CA LYS A 124 -12.66 -25.49 0.24
C LYS A 124 -12.44 -24.11 -0.36
N TRP A 125 -11.23 -23.56 -0.22
CA TRP A 125 -10.87 -22.26 -0.79
C TRP A 125 -10.92 -22.27 -2.32
N ARG A 126 -10.49 -23.37 -2.95
CA ARG A 126 -10.57 -23.50 -4.41
C ARG A 126 -12.02 -23.47 -4.90
N MET A 127 -12.92 -24.22 -4.27
CA MET A 127 -14.35 -24.20 -4.64
C MET A 127 -14.93 -22.78 -4.47
N PHE A 128 -14.65 -22.12 -3.35
CA PHE A 128 -15.13 -20.76 -3.09
C PHE A 128 -14.68 -19.72 -4.14
N ILE A 129 -13.43 -19.84 -4.63
CA ILE A 129 -12.84 -18.86 -5.55
C ILE A 129 -13.23 -19.12 -7.01
N PHE A 130 -13.41 -20.38 -7.40
CA PHE A 130 -13.49 -20.79 -8.81
C PHE A 130 -14.82 -21.44 -9.24
N GLU A 131 -15.70 -21.82 -8.30
CA GLU A 131 -17.05 -22.28 -8.63
C GLU A 131 -18.05 -21.14 -8.39
N ASP A 132 -19.15 -21.13 -9.17
CA ASP A 132 -20.17 -20.08 -9.10
C ASP A 132 -20.83 -20.08 -7.71
N ASN A 133 -20.34 -19.19 -6.85
CA ASN A 133 -20.90 -18.96 -5.54
C ASN A 133 -22.17 -18.11 -5.70
N PRO A 134 -23.36 -18.61 -5.31
CA PRO A 134 -24.61 -17.86 -5.41
C PRO A 134 -24.67 -16.63 -4.48
N LEU A 135 -23.64 -16.40 -3.66
CA LEU A 135 -23.50 -15.23 -2.79
C LEU A 135 -22.50 -14.18 -3.31
N ARG A 136 -22.07 -14.29 -4.58
CA ARG A 136 -21.24 -13.29 -5.26
C ARG A 136 -22.08 -12.30 -6.06
#